data_AF-A0A2E1KPX5-F1
#
_entry.id   AF-A0A2E1KPX5-F1
#
_cell.length_a   1.000
_cell.length_b   1.000
_cell.length_c   1.000
_cell.angle_alpha   90.00
_cell.angle_beta   90.00
_cell.angle_gamma   90.00
#
_symmetry.space_group_name_H-M   'P 1'
#
loop_
_entity.id
_entity.type
_entity.pdbx_description
1 polymer ?
#
loop_
_entity_poly.entity_id
_entity_poly.type
_entity_poly.pdbx_seq_one_letter_code
_entity_poly.pdbx_strand_id
1 'polypeptide(L)'
;MPAMGGDGMSDVPLRFPEIEVSGSPRQMGQQIGEATRDQIREFVAVALERVNLTVAISKERADAIAHASLGYADSYSTEMVEELRGTAQAAGVSIEDLMLLQV
;
A
#
# COMPACT_ATOMS: atom_id res chain seq x y z
N MET A 1 45.86 28.05 7.39
CA MET A 1 44.45 28.03 7.82
C MET A 1 43.65 27.32 6.73
N PRO A 2 43.34 26.02 6.83
CA PRO A 2 42.38 25.39 5.92
C PRO A 2 40.95 25.67 6.43
N ALA A 3 40.03 25.92 5.49
CA ALA A 3 38.63 26.20 5.76
C ALA A 3 37.88 24.94 6.21
N MET A 4 36.98 25.18 7.16
CA MET A 4 36.11 24.22 7.84
C MET A 4 35.16 23.48 6.89
N GLY A 5 34.91 22.22 7.22
CA GLY A 5 33.97 21.34 6.54
C GLY A 5 32.54 21.86 6.55
N GLY A 6 31.82 21.51 5.48
CA GLY A 6 30.36 21.55 5.42
C GLY A 6 29.85 20.13 5.40
N ASP A 7 29.64 19.55 6.60
CA ASP A 7 28.73 18.42 6.78
C ASP A 7 27.31 18.98 6.74
N GLY A 8 26.54 18.65 5.70
CA GLY A 8 25.16 19.15 5.62
C GLY A 8 24.45 19.01 4.29
N MET A 9 24.65 17.92 3.56
CA MET A 9 23.67 17.48 2.56
C MET A 9 23.24 16.07 2.97
N SER A 10 22.13 16.02 3.69
CA SER A 10 21.40 14.81 4.04
C SER A 10 21.31 13.88 2.82
N ASP A 11 21.82 12.67 3.01
CA ASP A 11 21.91 11.57 2.06
C ASP A 11 20.53 11.30 1.43
N VAL A 12 20.25 11.94 0.28
CA VAL A 12 19.06 11.63 -0.50
C VAL A 12 19.37 10.33 -1.23
N PRO A 13 18.65 9.22 -0.95
CA PRO A 13 18.96 7.95 -1.57
C PRO A 13 18.88 8.09 -3.10
N LEU A 14 19.98 7.78 -3.79
CA LEU A 14 20.08 7.88 -5.25
C LEU A 14 19.21 6.84 -6.00
N ARG A 15 18.52 5.95 -5.28
CA ARG A 15 17.69 4.87 -5.83
C ARG A 15 16.38 4.74 -5.07
N PHE A 16 15.36 4.29 -5.80
CA PHE A 16 14.09 3.90 -5.20
C PHE A 16 14.31 2.71 -4.24
N PRO A 17 13.60 2.65 -3.10
CA PRO A 17 13.66 1.52 -2.19
C PRO A 17 13.23 0.23 -2.90
N GLU A 18 14.03 -0.82 -2.76
CA GLU A 18 13.75 -2.16 -3.27
C GLU A 18 13.47 -3.10 -2.09
N ILE A 19 12.48 -3.98 -2.25
CA ILE A 19 12.08 -4.96 -1.25
C ILE A 19 12.07 -6.33 -1.93
N GLU A 20 12.85 -7.27 -1.42
CA GLU A 20 12.82 -8.67 -1.84
C GLU A 20 11.90 -9.45 -0.90
N VAL A 21 10.97 -10.23 -1.46
CA VAL A 21 10.01 -11.04 -0.70
C VAL A 21 9.96 -12.46 -1.22
N SER A 22 9.66 -13.41 -0.35
CA SER A 22 9.59 -14.83 -0.71
C SER A 22 8.63 -15.61 0.18
N GLY A 23 8.28 -16.82 -0.25
CA GLY A 23 7.35 -17.70 0.46
C GLY A 23 5.99 -17.78 -0.22
N SER A 24 4.96 -18.14 0.55
CA SER A 24 3.59 -18.14 0.02
C SER A 24 3.12 -16.71 -0.28
N PRO A 25 2.10 -16.51 -1.14
CA PRO A 25 1.57 -15.18 -1.45
C PRO A 25 1.20 -14.39 -0.18
N ARG A 26 0.59 -15.06 0.80
CA ARG A 26 0.28 -14.45 2.10
C ARG A 26 1.51 -13.95 2.85
N GLN A 27 2.58 -14.73 2.84
CA GLN A 27 3.85 -14.37 3.49
C GLN A 27 4.57 -13.25 2.75
N MET A 28 4.53 -13.26 1.41
CA MET A 28 5.07 -12.18 0.59
C MET A 28 4.33 -10.87 0.89
N GLY A 29 3.00 -10.91 0.92
CA GLY A 29 2.18 -9.77 1.30
C GLY A 29 2.50 -9.23 2.69
N GLN A 30 2.68 -10.12 3.68
CA GLN A 30 3.07 -9.71 5.02
C GLN A 30 4.42 -8.96 5.01
N GLN A 31 5.43 -9.46 4.30
CA GLN A 31 6.73 -8.79 4.17
C GLN A 31 6.60 -7.41 3.52
N ILE A 32 5.80 -7.30 2.46
CA ILE A 32 5.51 -6.01 1.79
C ILE A 32 4.86 -5.04 2.78
N GLY A 33 3.79 -5.47 3.45
CA GLY A 33 3.05 -4.62 4.38
C GLY A 33 3.84 -4.22 5.62
N GLU A 34 4.79 -5.05 6.07
CA GLU A 34 5.72 -4.69 7.14
C GLU A 34 6.72 -3.62 6.69
N ALA A 35 7.30 -3.78 5.49
CA ALA A 35 8.29 -2.86 4.94
C ALA A 35 7.69 -1.51 4.50
N THR A 36 6.38 -1.46 4.20
CA THR A 36 5.70 -0.27 3.65
C THR A 36 4.54 0.22 4.53
N ARG A 37 4.47 -0.23 5.77
CA ARG A 37 3.35 0.02 6.71
C ARG A 37 2.93 1.48 6.77
N ASP A 38 3.90 2.37 6.99
CA ASP A 38 3.61 3.78 7.22
C ASP A 38 3.17 4.46 5.91
N GLN A 39 3.83 4.14 4.79
CA GLN A 39 3.44 4.63 3.46
C GLN A 39 2.02 4.17 3.08
N ILE A 40 1.66 2.91 3.35
CA ILE A 40 0.30 2.40 3.09
C ILE A 40 -0.73 3.16 3.93
N ARG A 41 -0.47 3.36 5.22
CA ARG A 41 -1.40 4.08 6.12
C ARG A 41 -1.61 5.52 5.68
N GLU A 42 -0.52 6.22 5.37
CA GLU A 42 -0.58 7.59 4.86
C GLU A 42 -1.36 7.65 3.55
N PHE A 43 -1.17 6.67 2.66
CA PHE A 43 -1.85 6.67 1.37
C PHE A 43 -3.34 6.34 1.50
N VAL A 44 -3.70 5.38 2.35
CA VAL A 44 -5.10 5.06 2.70
C VAL A 44 -5.81 6.26 3.31
N ALA A 45 -5.13 7.02 4.18
CA ALA A 45 -5.72 8.20 4.83
C ALA A 45 -6.18 9.27 3.81
N VAL A 46 -5.53 9.35 2.65
CA VAL A 46 -5.87 10.30 1.57
C VAL A 46 -6.60 9.64 0.39
N ALA A 47 -6.77 8.32 0.40
CA ALA A 47 -7.30 7.56 -0.73
C ALA A 47 -8.73 7.99 -1.10
N LEU A 48 -9.61 8.10 -0.10
CA LEU A 48 -11.00 8.50 -0.32
C LEU A 48 -11.10 9.93 -0.87
N GLU A 49 -10.28 10.85 -0.37
CA GLU A 49 -10.24 12.22 -0.88
C GLU A 49 -9.80 12.24 -2.35
N ARG A 50 -8.78 11.45 -2.72
CA ARG A 50 -8.31 11.33 -4.10
C ARG A 50 -9.36 10.72 -5.04
N VAL A 51 -10.06 9.66 -4.62
CA VAL A 51 -11.16 9.08 -5.40
C VAL A 51 -12.26 10.11 -5.62
N ASN A 52 -12.57 10.93 -4.61
CA ASN A 52 -13.56 11.99 -4.71
C ASN A 52 -13.18 13.14 -5.67
N LEU A 53 -11.90 13.27 -6.07
CA LEU A 53 -11.49 14.22 -7.11
C LEU A 53 -11.95 13.81 -8.50
N THR A 54 -12.16 12.51 -8.74
CA THR A 54 -12.59 11.98 -10.05
C THR A 54 -14.06 11.57 -10.03
N VAL A 55 -14.54 10.98 -8.93
CA VAL A 55 -15.93 10.52 -8.77
C VAL A 55 -16.38 10.78 -7.33
N ALA A 56 -17.40 11.61 -7.15
CA ALA A 56 -18.01 11.84 -5.85
C ALA A 56 -18.68 10.54 -5.35
N ILE A 57 -18.16 9.95 -4.28
CA ILE A 57 -18.60 8.68 -3.71
C ILE A 57 -18.47 8.69 -2.19
N SER A 58 -19.46 8.12 -1.49
CA SER A 58 -19.39 7.94 -0.03
C SER A 58 -18.41 6.82 0.32
N LYS A 59 -17.87 6.85 1.54
CA LYS A 59 -16.97 5.80 2.04
C LYS A 59 -17.65 4.43 2.01
N GLU A 60 -18.91 4.36 2.45
CA GLU A 60 -19.67 3.11 2.50
C GLU A 60 -19.88 2.53 1.10
N ARG A 61 -20.10 3.38 0.10
CA ARG A 61 -20.26 2.94 -1.28
C ARG A 61 -18.94 2.50 -1.89
N ALA A 62 -17.84 3.21 -1.59
CA ALA A 62 -16.50 2.83 -2.00
C ALA A 62 -16.11 1.45 -1.42
N ASP A 63 -16.37 1.24 -0.13
CA ASP A 63 -16.10 -0.04 0.54
C ASP A 63 -16.93 -1.18 -0.03
N ALA A 64 -18.22 -0.95 -0.31
CA ALA A 64 -19.07 -1.95 -0.95
C ALA A 64 -18.56 -2.36 -2.35
N ILE A 65 -18.07 -1.39 -3.13
CA ILE A 65 -17.48 -1.66 -4.45
C ILE A 65 -16.15 -2.42 -4.29
N ALA A 66 -15.28 -1.99 -3.38
CA ALA A 66 -14.01 -2.66 -3.10
C ALA A 66 -14.23 -4.12 -2.69
N HIS A 67 -15.21 -4.37 -1.82
CA HIS A 67 -15.58 -5.71 -1.39
C HIS A 67 -16.07 -6.58 -2.55
N ALA A 68 -16.94 -6.06 -3.42
CA ALA A 68 -17.37 -6.78 -4.62
C ALA A 68 -16.20 -7.06 -5.58
N SER A 69 -15.29 -6.09 -5.74
CA SER A 69 -14.09 -6.22 -6.56
C SER A 69 -13.14 -7.30 -6.04
N LEU A 70 -13.02 -7.47 -4.72
CA LEU A 70 -12.24 -8.56 -4.13
C LEU A 70 -12.79 -9.94 -4.52
N GLY A 71 -14.11 -10.10 -4.62
CA GLY A 71 -14.72 -11.34 -5.10
C GLY A 71 -14.34 -11.67 -6.55
N TYR A 72 -14.32 -10.66 -7.43
CA TYR A 72 -13.84 -10.84 -8.80
C TYR A 72 -12.34 -11.14 -8.85
N ALA A 73 -11.53 -10.41 -8.08
CA ALA A 73 -10.09 -10.64 -8.00
C ALA A 73 -9.76 -12.05 -7.51
N ASP A 74 -10.47 -12.56 -6.50
CA ASP A 74 -10.27 -13.91 -5.96
C ASP A 74 -10.65 -14.98 -6.98
N SER A 75 -11.74 -14.76 -7.73
CA SER A 75 -12.14 -15.68 -8.81
C SER A 75 -11.11 -15.74 -9.96
N TYR A 76 -10.36 -14.66 -10.16
CA TYR A 76 -9.30 -14.57 -11.16
C TYR A 76 -7.98 -15.17 -10.65
N SER A 77 -7.56 -14.80 -9.44
CA SER A 77 -6.36 -15.33 -8.79
C SER A 77 -6.45 -15.17 -7.28
N THR A 78 -6.70 -16.29 -6.60
CA THR A 78 -6.68 -16.37 -5.14
C THR A 78 -5.31 -16.03 -4.56
N GLU A 79 -4.21 -16.38 -5.25
CA GLU A 79 -2.86 -16.07 -4.79
C GLU A 79 -2.63 -14.55 -4.66
N MET A 80 -3.11 -13.78 -5.64
CA MET A 80 -3.02 -12.32 -5.62
C MET A 80 -3.80 -11.70 -4.45
N VAL A 81 -4.98 -12.25 -4.17
CA VAL A 81 -5.81 -11.80 -3.04
C VAL A 81 -5.18 -12.18 -1.70
N GLU A 82 -4.52 -13.33 -1.60
CA GLU A 82 -3.78 -13.70 -0.38
C GLU A 82 -2.58 -12.78 -0.12
N GLU A 83 -1.87 -12.34 -1.17
CA GLU A 83 -0.84 -11.31 -1.04
C GLU A 83 -1.43 -9.98 -0.53
N LEU A 84 -2.53 -9.50 -1.13
CA LEU A 84 -3.24 -8.30 -0.66
C LEU A 84 -3.68 -8.42 0.81
N ARG A 85 -4.21 -9.58 1.22
CA ARG A 85 -4.60 -9.82 2.62
C ARG A 85 -3.40 -9.79 3.56
N GLY A 86 -2.25 -10.35 3.15
CA GLY A 86 -1.02 -10.30 3.93
C GLY A 86 -0.55 -8.87 4.14
N THR A 87 -0.55 -8.09 3.06
CA THR A 87 -0.17 -6.67 3.07
C THR A 87 -1.08 -5.85 3.97
N ALA A 88 -2.40 -5.98 3.80
CA ALA A 88 -3.39 -5.25 4.60
C ALA A 88 -3.26 -5.58 6.10
N GLN A 89 -3.11 -6.86 6.44
CA GLN A 89 -2.91 -7.32 7.82
C GLN A 89 -1.65 -6.71 8.44
N ALA A 90 -0.52 -6.76 7.73
CA ALA A 90 0.75 -6.25 8.22
C ALA A 90 0.81 -4.72 8.33
N ALA A 91 0.14 -4.02 7.41
CA ALA A 91 -0.02 -2.57 7.46
C ALA A 91 -1.07 -2.13 8.49
N GLY A 92 -1.96 -3.01 8.93
CA GLY A 92 -3.03 -2.69 9.89
C GLY A 92 -4.13 -1.81 9.27
N VAL A 93 -4.47 -2.06 8.01
CA VAL A 93 -5.58 -1.42 7.27
C VAL A 93 -6.60 -2.48 6.86
N SER A 94 -7.81 -2.08 6.47
CA SER A 94 -8.75 -3.04 5.89
C SER A 94 -8.29 -3.47 4.50
N ILE A 95 -8.72 -4.66 4.05
CA ILE A 95 -8.41 -5.08 2.69
C ILE A 95 -9.18 -4.25 1.67
N GLU A 96 -10.36 -3.75 2.03
CA GLU A 96 -11.15 -2.83 1.21
C GLU A 96 -10.40 -1.51 0.99
N ASP A 97 -9.77 -0.95 2.02
CA ASP A 97 -8.92 0.25 1.90
C ASP A 97 -7.76 0.01 0.92
N LEU A 98 -7.11 -1.15 1.03
CA LEU A 98 -5.99 -1.50 0.17
C LEU A 98 -6.44 -1.77 -1.28
N MET A 99 -7.63 -2.35 -1.46
CA MET A 99 -8.24 -2.59 -2.77
C MET A 99 -8.66 -1.29 -3.45
N LEU A 100 -9.12 -0.29 -2.68
CA LEU A 100 -9.43 1.04 -3.22
C LEU A 100 -8.18 1.73 -3.84
N LEU A 101 -6.98 1.39 -3.37
CA LEU A 101 -5.74 1.90 -3.97
C LEU A 101 -5.40 1.27 -5.34
N GLN A 102 -6.10 0.21 -5.75
CA GLN A 102 -5.84 -0.50 -7.01
C GLN A 102 -6.67 0.04 -8.21
N VAL A 103 -7.46 1.10 -8.00
CA VAL A 103 -8.43 1.66 -8.97
C VAL A 103 -7.90 2.91 -9.67
#